data_AF-A0AAE4ZD13-F1
#
_entry.id   AF-A0AAE4ZD13-F1
#
_cell.length_a   1.000
_cell.length_b   1.000
_cell.length_c   1.000
_cell.angle_alpha   90.00
_cell.angle_beta   90.00
_cell.angle_gamma   90.00
#
_symmetry.space_group_name_H-M   'P 1'
#
loop_
_entity.id
_entity.type
_entity.pdbx_description
1 polymer ?
#
loop_
_entity_poly.entity_id
_entity_poly.type
_entity_poly.pdbx_seq_one_letter_code
_entity_poly.pdbx_strand_id
1 'polypeptide(L)'
;LEHQGFLSQLDFVAADSLSLANLRQRLERWDVDSVRAVVHPWFYTQAHNTVHSHLRLYHLGRLSVRLGDIDAALRYADELESMSAPELGPTLPGDLARSVRAEVAVAQGRDRDALSILQDQRWVVPMDRTWGSPLRSRPHERFMRASILERLGRSEEALGWYASLGIRPYDLPYLAPSQLRQAEIYDSLGDGEKAALHYKRFIELWKDCDSELRPVVEQAERALERLTREPTTD
;
A
#
# COMPACT_ATOMS: atom_id res chain seq x y z
N LEU A 1 -4.14 -17.26 -3.22
CA LEU A 1 -4.72 -16.49 -2.10
C LEU A 1 -3.88 -15.26 -1.77
N GLU A 2 -2.56 -15.35 -1.79
CA GLU A 2 -1.64 -14.22 -1.50
C GLU A 2 -1.90 -12.98 -2.36
N HIS A 3 -1.86 -13.11 -3.69
CA HIS A 3 -2.11 -11.97 -4.58
C HIS A 3 -3.51 -11.38 -4.41
N GLN A 4 -4.51 -12.22 -4.12
CA GLN A 4 -5.86 -11.75 -3.80
C GLN A 4 -5.89 -10.98 -2.48
N GLY A 5 -5.17 -11.46 -1.45
CA GLY A 5 -4.97 -10.75 -0.19
C GLY A 5 -4.34 -9.38 -0.40
N PHE A 6 -3.26 -9.31 -1.18
CA PHE A 6 -2.59 -8.05 -1.53
C PHE A 6 -3.49 -7.06 -2.28
N LEU A 7 -4.26 -7.51 -3.27
CA LEU A 7 -5.14 -6.61 -4.04
C LEU A 7 -6.38 -6.19 -3.23
N SER A 8 -6.87 -7.04 -2.34
CA SER A 8 -7.98 -6.71 -1.42
C SER A 8 -7.61 -5.73 -0.31
N GLN A 9 -6.39 -5.22 -0.33
CA GLN A 9 -5.82 -4.33 0.68
C GLN A 9 -5.58 -2.91 0.16
N LEU A 10 -5.91 -2.66 -1.11
CA LEU A 10 -5.92 -1.33 -1.68
C LEU A 10 -7.11 -0.58 -1.07
N ASP A 11 -6.79 0.44 -0.28
CA ASP A 11 -7.75 1.28 0.45
C ASP A 11 -8.45 2.30 -0.45
N PHE A 12 -7.83 2.65 -1.58
CA PHE A 12 -8.41 3.47 -2.64
C PHE A 12 -9.34 2.71 -3.60
N VAL A 13 -9.52 1.39 -3.40
CA VAL A 13 -10.52 0.59 -4.13
C VAL A 13 -11.61 0.18 -3.15
N ALA A 14 -12.85 0.57 -3.46
CA ALA A 14 -14.01 0.14 -2.70
C ALA A 14 -14.09 -1.40 -2.75
N ALA A 15 -14.16 -2.03 -1.59
CA ALA A 15 -14.38 -3.47 -1.50
C ALA A 15 -15.58 -3.71 -0.62
N ASP A 16 -16.47 -4.60 -1.07
CA ASP A 16 -17.65 -4.95 -0.29
C ASP A 16 -17.25 -5.77 0.95
N SER A 17 -17.84 -5.45 2.10
CA SER A 17 -17.50 -6.07 3.38
C SER A 17 -17.73 -7.59 3.37
N LEU A 18 -18.67 -8.08 2.56
CA LEU A 18 -18.94 -9.51 2.42
C LEU A 18 -17.78 -10.24 1.72
N SER A 19 -17.24 -9.69 0.63
CA SER A 19 -16.07 -10.22 -0.08
C SER A 19 -14.83 -10.18 0.79
N LEU A 20 -14.62 -9.11 1.56
CA LEU A 20 -13.52 -9.03 2.52
C LEU A 20 -13.65 -10.10 3.61
N ALA A 21 -14.85 -10.30 4.16
CA ALA A 21 -15.12 -11.34 5.15
C ALA A 21 -14.93 -12.76 4.58
N ASN A 22 -15.41 -13.00 3.35
CA ASN A 22 -15.22 -14.27 2.65
C ASN A 22 -13.74 -14.55 2.38
N LEU A 23 -12.97 -13.53 1.99
CA LEU A 23 -11.53 -13.67 1.80
C LEU A 23 -10.80 -13.94 3.12
N ARG A 24 -11.16 -13.23 4.20
CA ARG A 24 -10.62 -13.50 5.55
C ARG A 24 -10.86 -14.96 5.95
N GLN A 25 -12.09 -15.47 5.79
CA GLN A 25 -12.42 -16.86 6.10
C GLN A 25 -11.61 -17.87 5.25
N ARG A 26 -11.39 -17.57 3.97
CA ARG A 26 -10.56 -18.41 3.09
C ARG A 26 -9.09 -18.41 3.53
N LEU A 27 -8.56 -17.27 3.97
CA LEU A 27 -7.21 -17.17 4.52
C LEU A 27 -7.10 -17.88 5.88
N GLU A 28 -8.10 -17.78 6.76
CA GLU A 28 -8.14 -18.51 8.03
C GLU A 28 -8.05 -20.03 7.82
N ARG A 29 -8.73 -20.55 6.79
CA ARG A 29 -8.72 -21.98 6.44
C ARG A 29 -7.55 -22.40 5.55
N TRP A 30 -6.70 -21.46 5.14
CA TRP A 30 -5.62 -21.77 4.22
C TRP A 30 -4.52 -22.56 4.94
N ASP A 31 -4.36 -23.81 4.52
CA ASP A 31 -3.23 -24.66 4.90
C ASP A 31 -1.97 -24.21 4.15
N VAL A 32 -1.18 -23.36 4.81
CA VAL A 32 0.06 -22.80 4.28
C VAL A 32 1.18 -23.83 4.17
N ASP A 33 1.15 -24.89 4.98
CA ASP A 33 2.17 -25.93 4.99
C ASP A 33 2.00 -26.90 3.81
N SER A 34 0.79 -26.99 3.27
CA SER A 34 0.50 -27.75 2.04
C SER A 34 1.01 -27.10 0.76
N VAL A 35 1.45 -25.83 0.81
CA VAL A 35 1.88 -25.08 -0.38
C VAL A 35 3.23 -25.61 -0.84
N ARG A 36 3.27 -26.16 -2.06
CA ARG A 36 4.51 -26.68 -2.65
C ARG A 36 5.45 -25.53 -3.00
N ALA A 37 6.70 -25.63 -2.55
CA ALA A 37 7.75 -24.72 -2.95
C ALA A 37 7.92 -24.70 -4.48
N VAL A 38 7.95 -23.51 -5.06
CA VAL A 38 8.23 -23.31 -6.48
C VAL A 38 9.73 -23.42 -6.69
N VAL A 39 10.16 -24.30 -7.59
CA VAL A 39 11.57 -24.42 -8.01
C VAL A 39 11.68 -23.89 -9.43
N HIS A 40 12.38 -22.77 -9.60
CA HIS A 40 12.48 -22.11 -10.90
C HIS A 40 13.76 -21.27 -10.97
N PRO A 41 14.44 -21.13 -12.13
CA PRO A 41 15.75 -20.46 -12.20
C PRO A 41 15.76 -19.00 -11.73
N TRP A 42 14.58 -18.36 -11.73
CA TRP A 42 14.44 -16.96 -11.40
C TRP A 42 14.01 -16.77 -9.94
N PHE A 43 14.82 -16.09 -9.14
CA PHE A 43 14.60 -15.96 -7.70
C PHE A 43 13.27 -15.27 -7.33
N TYR A 44 12.72 -14.41 -8.20
CA TYR A 44 11.47 -13.70 -7.92
C TYR A 44 10.26 -14.63 -7.86
N THR A 45 10.25 -15.76 -8.58
CA THR A 45 9.15 -16.75 -8.49
C THR A 45 9.24 -17.62 -7.23
N GLN A 46 10.36 -17.58 -6.51
CA GLN A 46 10.58 -18.32 -5.27
C GLN A 46 10.38 -17.46 -4.02
N ALA A 47 10.05 -16.17 -4.20
CA ALA A 47 10.13 -15.16 -3.14
C ALA A 47 9.25 -15.44 -1.92
N HIS A 48 8.22 -16.29 -2.06
CA HIS A 48 7.28 -16.61 -0.99
C HIS A 48 7.39 -18.02 -0.40
N ASN A 49 8.25 -18.89 -0.95
CA ASN A 49 8.34 -20.32 -0.57
C ASN A 49 8.44 -20.55 0.95
N THR A 50 9.06 -19.63 1.70
CA THR A 50 9.30 -19.77 3.14
C THR A 50 8.49 -18.78 3.99
N VAL A 51 7.50 -18.11 3.40
CA VAL A 51 6.88 -16.91 3.99
C VAL A 51 5.35 -16.95 4.02
N HIS A 52 4.74 -18.03 3.52
CA HIS A 52 3.30 -18.20 3.41
C HIS A 52 2.57 -17.95 4.74
N SER A 53 3.08 -18.47 5.86
CA SER A 53 2.52 -18.24 7.20
C SER A 53 2.55 -16.77 7.62
N HIS A 54 3.66 -16.07 7.33
CA HIS A 54 3.80 -14.64 7.61
C HIS A 54 2.84 -13.80 6.76
N LEU A 55 2.74 -14.12 5.46
CA LEU A 55 1.81 -13.46 4.53
C LEU A 55 0.36 -13.67 4.96
N ARG A 56 0.01 -14.90 5.33
CA ARG A 56 -1.33 -15.21 5.82
C ARG A 56 -1.69 -14.34 7.02
N LEU A 57 -0.85 -14.29 8.07
CA LEU A 57 -1.11 -13.49 9.27
C LEU A 57 -1.12 -11.99 8.97
N TYR A 58 -0.18 -11.50 8.17
CA TYR A 58 -0.17 -10.11 7.71
C TYR A 58 -1.47 -9.76 6.99
N HIS A 59 -1.93 -10.60 6.05
CA HIS A 59 -3.17 -10.32 5.32
C HIS A 59 -4.41 -10.41 6.22
N LEU A 60 -4.45 -11.35 7.15
CA LEU A 60 -5.53 -11.47 8.14
C LEU A 60 -5.61 -10.25 9.05
N GLY A 61 -4.46 -9.74 9.53
CA GLY A 61 -4.38 -8.52 10.34
C GLY A 61 -4.99 -7.33 9.61
N ARG A 62 -4.55 -7.08 8.37
CA ARG A 62 -5.00 -5.96 7.56
C ARG A 62 -6.47 -6.05 7.14
N LEU A 63 -6.93 -7.23 6.75
CA LEU A 63 -8.35 -7.46 6.46
C LEU A 63 -9.21 -7.23 7.69
N SER A 64 -8.71 -7.59 8.88
CA SER A 64 -9.42 -7.34 10.13
C SER A 64 -9.52 -5.84 10.43
N VAL A 65 -8.49 -5.04 10.14
CA VAL A 65 -8.59 -3.56 10.20
C VAL A 65 -9.68 -3.06 9.26
N ARG A 66 -9.69 -3.49 7.99
CA ARG A 66 -10.72 -3.08 7.01
C ARG A 66 -12.14 -3.47 7.42
N LEU A 67 -12.30 -4.56 8.17
CA LEU A 67 -13.58 -5.04 8.70
C LEU A 67 -13.96 -4.40 10.04
N GLY A 68 -13.11 -3.54 10.60
CA GLY A 68 -13.32 -2.90 11.91
C GLY A 68 -13.05 -3.82 13.11
N ASP A 69 -12.50 -5.01 12.89
CA ASP A 69 -12.17 -5.98 13.93
C ASP A 69 -10.74 -5.73 14.46
N ILE A 70 -10.61 -4.67 15.25
CA ILE A 70 -9.32 -4.20 15.78
C ILE A 70 -8.67 -5.25 16.68
N ASP A 71 -9.45 -5.97 17.48
CA ASP A 71 -8.92 -7.01 18.37
C ASP A 71 -8.31 -8.16 17.57
N ALA A 72 -8.97 -8.61 16.49
CA ALA A 72 -8.38 -9.61 15.60
C ALA A 72 -7.11 -9.08 14.92
N ALA A 73 -7.12 -7.83 14.45
CA ALA A 73 -5.95 -7.22 13.83
C ALA A 73 -4.73 -7.23 14.75
N LEU A 74 -4.91 -6.84 16.02
CA LEU A 74 -3.84 -6.82 17.02
C LEU A 74 -3.37 -8.24 17.38
N ARG A 75 -4.29 -9.21 17.53
CA ARG A 75 -3.89 -10.62 17.76
C ARG A 75 -3.01 -11.16 16.64
N TYR A 76 -3.35 -10.89 15.38
CA TYR A 76 -2.52 -11.33 14.25
C TYR A 76 -1.17 -10.60 14.20
N ALA A 77 -1.12 -9.33 14.62
CA ALA A 77 0.15 -8.61 14.74
C ALA A 77 1.05 -9.20 15.83
N ASP A 78 0.49 -9.56 16.99
CA ASP A 78 1.22 -10.20 18.09
C ASP A 78 1.76 -11.59 17.68
N GLU A 79 0.93 -12.39 17.01
CA GLU A 79 1.35 -13.69 16.48
C GLU A 79 2.48 -13.52 15.46
N LEU A 80 2.35 -12.57 14.54
CA LEU A 80 3.36 -12.27 13.53
C LEU A 80 4.69 -11.81 14.14
N GLU A 81 4.67 -10.99 15.19
CA GLU A 81 5.87 -10.54 15.88
C GLU A 81 6.60 -11.68 16.61
N SER A 82 5.88 -12.72 17.04
CA SER A 82 6.45 -13.90 17.68
C SER A 82 7.15 -14.87 16.69
N MET A 83 6.94 -14.69 15.39
CA MET A 83 7.50 -15.57 14.37
C MET A 83 8.98 -15.30 14.08
N SER A 84 9.68 -16.35 13.66
CA SER A 84 11.07 -16.27 13.18
C SER A 84 11.13 -16.34 11.66
N ALA A 85 11.94 -15.47 11.04
CA ALA A 85 12.17 -15.45 9.60
C ALA A 85 13.64 -15.14 9.23
N PRO A 86 14.60 -15.97 9.67
CA PRO A 86 16.03 -15.68 9.52
C PRO A 86 16.44 -15.54 8.04
N GLU A 87 15.80 -16.29 7.14
CA GLU A 87 16.09 -16.27 5.71
C GLU A 87 15.58 -15.01 4.98
N LEU A 88 14.65 -14.27 5.59
CA LEU A 88 13.98 -13.13 4.95
C LEU A 88 14.52 -11.78 5.41
N GLY A 89 15.29 -11.79 6.48
CA GLY A 89 15.73 -10.60 7.21
C GLY A 89 15.19 -10.67 8.64
N PRO A 90 16.05 -10.53 9.67
CA PRO A 90 15.67 -10.77 11.07
C PRO A 90 14.60 -9.81 11.60
N THR A 91 14.32 -8.74 10.88
CA THR A 91 13.35 -7.70 11.26
C THR A 91 12.00 -7.85 10.59
N LEU A 92 11.86 -8.75 9.60
CA LEU A 92 10.67 -8.81 8.76
C LEU A 92 9.37 -9.06 9.55
N PRO A 93 9.26 -10.09 10.42
CA PRO A 93 8.01 -10.34 11.12
C PRO A 93 7.58 -9.17 12.02
N GLY A 94 8.53 -8.61 12.78
CA GLY A 94 8.28 -7.43 13.60
C GLY A 94 7.91 -6.18 12.79
N ASP A 95 8.51 -5.98 11.62
CA ASP A 95 8.13 -4.87 10.73
C ASP A 95 6.70 -5.04 10.20
N LEU A 96 6.31 -6.25 9.79
CA LEU A 96 4.95 -6.51 9.31
C LEU A 96 3.92 -6.33 10.44
N ALA A 97 4.25 -6.76 11.67
CA ALA A 97 3.42 -6.52 12.84
C ALA A 97 3.26 -5.02 13.10
N ARG A 98 4.34 -4.24 13.00
CA ARG A 98 4.28 -2.76 13.07
C ARG A 98 3.40 -2.17 11.97
N SER A 99 3.41 -2.71 10.75
CA SER A 99 2.53 -2.24 9.68
C SER A 99 1.05 -2.40 10.06
N VAL A 100 0.66 -3.59 10.55
CA VAL A 100 -0.72 -3.84 10.99
C VAL A 100 -1.10 -2.90 12.13
N ARG A 101 -0.21 -2.67 13.11
CA ARG A 101 -0.45 -1.73 14.22
C ARG A 101 -0.54 -0.27 13.76
N ALA A 102 0.22 0.12 12.73
CA ALA A 102 0.09 1.44 12.11
C ALA A 102 -1.27 1.59 11.41
N GLU A 103 -1.75 0.56 10.70
CA GLU A 103 -3.10 0.56 10.10
C GLU A 103 -4.21 0.67 11.17
N VAL A 104 -4.07 -0.03 12.30
CA VAL A 104 -4.97 0.14 13.46
C VAL A 104 -4.95 1.59 13.96
N ALA A 105 -3.77 2.20 14.10
CA ALA A 105 -3.65 3.59 14.53
C ALA A 105 -4.31 4.56 13.54
N VAL A 106 -4.11 4.38 12.23
CA VAL A 106 -4.79 5.16 11.17
C VAL A 106 -6.30 5.00 11.27
N ALA A 107 -6.82 3.77 11.40
CA ALA A 107 -8.25 3.51 11.52
C ALA A 107 -8.89 4.17 12.75
N GLN A 108 -8.09 4.46 13.78
CA GLN A 108 -8.50 5.17 15.00
C GLN A 108 -8.23 6.69 14.94
N GLY A 109 -7.79 7.23 13.80
CA GLY A 109 -7.46 8.65 13.64
C GLY A 109 -6.16 9.09 14.32
N ARG A 110 -5.29 8.15 14.71
CA ARG A 110 -4.03 8.41 15.43
C ARG A 110 -2.84 8.48 14.47
N ASP A 111 -2.90 9.43 13.54
CA ASP A 111 -1.91 9.55 12.45
C ASP A 111 -0.47 9.79 12.92
N ARG A 112 -0.28 10.55 14.01
CA ARG A 112 1.07 10.77 14.57
C ARG A 112 1.66 9.47 15.12
N ASP A 113 0.86 8.68 15.82
CA ASP A 113 1.28 7.37 16.36
C ASP A 113 1.58 6.41 15.22
N ALA A 114 0.71 6.36 14.21
CA ALA A 114 0.91 5.53 13.02
C ALA A 114 2.24 5.86 12.32
N LEU A 115 2.55 7.16 12.16
CA LEU A 115 3.80 7.59 11.55
C LEU A 115 5.01 7.16 12.37
N SER A 116 4.97 7.32 13.70
CA SER A 116 6.04 6.89 14.60
C SER A 116 6.29 5.38 14.47
N ILE A 117 5.22 4.58 14.48
CA ILE A 117 5.32 3.12 14.34
C ILE A 117 5.99 2.73 13.01
N LEU A 118 5.65 3.40 11.91
CA LEU A 118 6.26 3.16 10.59
C LEU A 118 7.73 3.61 10.52
N GLN A 119 8.09 4.68 11.24
CA GLN A 119 9.46 5.18 11.29
C GLN A 119 10.40 4.24 12.04
N ASP A 120 9.88 3.51 13.04
CA ASP A 120 10.66 2.56 13.84
C ASP A 120 10.97 1.23 13.11
N GLN A 121 10.35 1.00 11.96
CA GLN A 121 10.62 -0.19 11.17
C GLN A 121 12.04 -0.11 10.56
N ARG A 122 12.82 -1.19 10.68
CA ARG A 122 14.26 -1.19 10.33
C ARG A 122 14.55 -1.59 8.89
N TRP A 123 13.67 -2.37 8.27
CA TRP A 123 13.65 -2.65 6.82
C TRP A 123 14.98 -3.21 6.30
N VAL A 124 15.54 -4.20 7.01
CA VAL A 124 16.78 -4.86 6.59
C VAL A 124 16.44 -5.95 5.56
N VAL A 125 16.40 -5.58 4.27
CA VAL A 125 16.16 -6.49 3.14
C VAL A 125 17.30 -6.39 2.13
N PRO A 126 17.92 -7.51 1.71
CA PRO A 126 18.91 -7.51 0.63
C PRO A 126 18.35 -6.87 -0.67
N MET A 127 19.13 -6.03 -1.33
CA MET A 127 18.67 -5.23 -2.47
C MET A 127 18.12 -6.08 -3.62
N ASP A 128 18.79 -7.19 -3.95
CA ASP A 128 18.39 -8.17 -4.96
C ASP A 128 16.99 -8.75 -4.69
N ARG A 129 16.57 -8.77 -3.42
CA ARG A 129 15.33 -9.37 -2.98
C ARG A 129 14.13 -8.43 -3.01
N THR A 130 14.34 -7.13 -3.18
CA THR A 130 13.28 -6.10 -3.10
C THR A 130 12.24 -6.14 -4.23
N TRP A 131 12.56 -6.81 -5.34
CA TRP A 131 11.72 -6.82 -6.56
C TRP A 131 10.74 -7.99 -6.65
N GLY A 132 11.01 -9.10 -5.95
CA GLY A 132 10.27 -10.35 -6.13
C GLY A 132 8.97 -10.48 -5.33
N SER A 133 8.66 -9.55 -4.43
CA SER A 133 7.52 -9.70 -3.51
C SER A 133 6.92 -8.34 -3.09
N PRO A 134 5.58 -8.23 -2.95
CA PRO A 134 4.95 -7.06 -2.36
C PRO A 134 5.36 -6.89 -0.88
N LEU A 135 5.70 -7.98 -0.20
CA LEU A 135 6.17 -7.98 1.19
C LEU A 135 7.51 -7.25 1.38
N ARG A 136 8.33 -7.28 0.33
CA ARG A 136 9.68 -6.70 0.34
C ARG A 136 9.68 -5.31 -0.30
N SER A 137 8.94 -5.13 -1.38
CA SER A 137 8.77 -3.81 -2.02
C SER A 137 7.87 -2.87 -1.22
N ARG A 138 6.99 -3.40 -0.36
CA ARG A 138 6.14 -2.66 0.60
C ARG A 138 5.47 -1.43 -0.01
N PRO A 139 4.76 -1.57 -1.14
CA PRO A 139 4.12 -0.43 -1.77
C PRO A 139 3.02 0.14 -0.89
N HIS A 140 2.33 -0.71 -0.12
CA HIS A 140 1.29 -0.28 0.81
C HIS A 140 1.84 0.64 1.90
N GLU A 141 2.88 0.23 2.61
CA GLU A 141 3.46 0.97 3.72
C GLU A 141 4.02 2.33 3.26
N ARG A 142 4.59 2.37 2.05
CA ARG A 142 5.07 3.61 1.43
C ARG A 142 3.92 4.55 1.10
N PHE A 143 2.85 4.03 0.49
CA PHE A 143 1.66 4.82 0.18
C PHE A 143 0.96 5.31 1.45
N MET A 144 0.80 4.46 2.46
CA MET A 144 0.23 4.81 3.76
C MET A 144 1.06 5.89 4.46
N ARG A 145 2.39 5.77 4.46
CA ARG A 145 3.29 6.79 5.02
C ARG A 145 3.13 8.13 4.29
N ALA A 146 3.05 8.12 2.96
CA ALA A 146 2.80 9.32 2.18
C ALA A 146 1.46 9.97 2.56
N SER A 147 0.40 9.18 2.65
CA SER A 147 -0.94 9.66 3.01
C SER A 147 -1.00 10.21 4.44
N ILE A 148 -0.34 9.57 5.41
CA ILE A 148 -0.24 10.08 6.78
C ILE A 148 0.52 11.42 6.81
N LEU A 149 1.65 11.52 6.11
CA LEU A 149 2.44 12.75 6.02
C LEU A 149 1.61 13.89 5.42
N GLU A 150 0.86 13.61 4.37
CA GLU A 150 -0.04 14.56 3.74
C GLU A 150 -1.12 15.06 4.71
N ARG A 151 -1.81 14.16 5.43
CA ARG A 151 -2.81 14.55 6.44
C ARG A 151 -2.23 15.37 7.59
N LEU A 152 -0.94 15.17 7.88
CA LEU A 152 -0.20 15.94 8.88
C LEU A 152 0.38 17.26 8.33
N GLY A 153 0.11 17.62 7.07
CA GLY A 153 0.59 18.84 6.41
C GLY A 153 2.06 18.80 6.01
N ARG A 154 2.71 17.64 5.99
CA ARG A 154 4.12 17.44 5.61
C ARG A 154 4.24 17.13 4.12
N SER A 155 3.74 18.06 3.28
CA SER A 155 3.55 17.87 1.84
C SER A 155 4.81 17.49 1.08
N GLU A 156 5.96 18.11 1.36
CA GLU A 156 7.23 17.79 0.67
C GLU A 156 7.67 16.34 0.92
N GLU A 157 7.57 15.88 2.16
CA GLU A 157 7.91 14.49 2.49
C GLU A 157 6.90 13.51 1.88
N ALA A 158 5.60 13.86 1.89
CA ALA A 158 4.57 13.07 1.25
C ALA A 158 4.85 12.88 -0.25
N LEU A 159 5.21 13.95 -0.97
CA LEU A 159 5.61 13.91 -2.38
C LEU A 159 6.77 12.94 -2.61
N GLY A 160 7.80 12.97 -1.76
CA GLY A 160 8.93 12.04 -1.83
C GLY A 160 8.50 10.57 -1.71
N TRP A 161 7.59 10.26 -0.78
CA TRP A 161 7.07 8.90 -0.62
C TRP A 161 6.16 8.45 -1.77
N TYR A 162 5.28 9.33 -2.25
CA TYR A 162 4.45 9.04 -3.43
C TYR A 162 5.30 8.82 -4.69
N ALA A 163 6.32 9.65 -4.91
CA ALA A 163 7.24 9.52 -6.05
C ALA A 163 8.06 8.22 -6.01
N SER A 164 8.22 7.58 -4.85
CA SER A 164 8.89 6.29 -4.73
C SER A 164 8.09 5.13 -5.35
N LEU A 165 6.79 5.31 -5.59
CA LEU A 165 5.89 4.30 -6.13
C LEU A 165 5.87 4.36 -7.66
N GLY A 166 6.21 3.25 -8.31
CA GLY A 166 6.25 3.13 -9.77
C GLY A 166 7.55 2.53 -10.31
N ILE A 167 8.49 2.19 -9.42
CA ILE A 167 9.78 1.61 -9.78
C ILE A 167 9.69 0.08 -9.83
N ARG A 168 8.89 -0.52 -8.94
CA ARG A 168 8.85 -1.98 -8.74
C ARG A 168 7.53 -2.57 -9.29
N PRO A 169 7.51 -3.84 -9.73
CA PRO A 169 6.31 -4.46 -10.30
C PRO A 169 5.07 -4.40 -9.39
N TYR A 170 5.26 -4.54 -8.08
CA TYR A 170 4.15 -4.49 -7.11
C TYR A 170 3.69 -3.06 -6.77
N ASP A 171 4.38 -2.03 -7.27
CA ASP A 171 3.97 -0.64 -7.13
C ASP A 171 2.87 -0.27 -8.13
N LEU A 172 2.70 -1.08 -9.20
CA LEU A 172 1.80 -0.76 -10.31
C LEU A 172 0.37 -0.39 -9.86
N PRO A 173 -0.27 -1.10 -8.90
CA PRO A 173 -1.61 -0.72 -8.44
C PRO A 173 -1.65 0.68 -7.78
N TYR A 174 -0.53 1.14 -7.24
CA TYR A 174 -0.42 2.41 -6.54
C TYR A 174 0.02 3.56 -7.45
N LEU A 175 0.45 3.28 -8.69
CA LEU A 175 1.04 4.30 -9.56
C LEU A 175 0.05 5.42 -9.87
N ALA A 176 -1.15 5.10 -10.36
CA ALA A 176 -2.17 6.09 -10.67
C ALA A 176 -2.65 6.86 -9.42
N PRO A 177 -3.04 6.20 -8.31
CA PRO A 177 -3.34 6.91 -7.06
C PRO A 177 -2.21 7.84 -6.61
N SER A 178 -0.95 7.42 -6.72
CA SER A 178 0.19 8.27 -6.35
C SER A 178 0.35 9.47 -7.27
N GLN A 179 0.04 9.36 -8.57
CA GLN A 179 0.01 10.51 -9.48
C GLN A 179 -1.11 11.48 -9.08
N LEU A 180 -2.31 10.99 -8.76
CA LEU A 180 -3.41 11.83 -8.30
C LEU A 180 -3.05 12.60 -7.02
N ARG A 181 -2.53 11.92 -5.99
CA ARG A 181 -2.14 12.58 -4.73
C ARG A 181 -1.03 13.62 -4.93
N GLN A 182 -0.04 13.32 -5.78
CA GLN A 182 0.98 14.32 -6.12
C GLN A 182 0.38 15.54 -6.83
N ALA A 183 -0.57 15.34 -7.74
CA ALA A 183 -1.25 16.43 -8.43
C ALA A 183 -2.01 17.34 -7.45
N GLU A 184 -2.79 16.73 -6.55
CA GLU A 184 -3.57 17.45 -5.52
C GLU A 184 -2.66 18.22 -4.55
N ILE A 185 -1.54 17.63 -4.14
CA ILE A 185 -0.55 18.31 -3.29
C ILE A 185 0.04 19.53 -4.03
N TYR A 186 0.51 19.37 -5.27
CA TYR A 186 1.07 20.50 -6.02
C TYR A 186 0.04 21.60 -6.31
N ASP A 187 -1.21 21.23 -6.62
CA ASP A 187 -2.34 22.16 -6.80
C ASP A 187 -2.56 22.98 -5.53
N SER A 188 -2.58 22.33 -4.36
CA SER A 188 -2.72 23.00 -3.06
C SER A 188 -1.55 23.92 -2.70
N LEU A 189 -0.35 23.64 -3.23
CA LEU A 189 0.86 24.46 -3.04
C LEU A 189 0.96 25.59 -4.07
N GLY A 190 0.04 25.68 -5.03
CA GLY A 190 0.07 26.66 -6.13
C GLY A 190 1.06 26.35 -7.25
N ASP A 191 1.67 25.15 -7.26
CA ASP A 191 2.56 24.70 -8.34
C ASP A 191 1.73 24.08 -9.47
N GLY A 192 1.04 24.96 -10.22
CA GLY A 192 0.10 24.57 -11.26
C GLY A 192 0.74 23.76 -12.40
N GLU A 193 2.02 24.01 -12.71
CA GLU A 193 2.75 23.28 -13.74
C GLU A 193 2.94 21.81 -13.35
N LYS A 194 3.45 21.55 -12.14
CA LYS A 194 3.62 20.17 -11.66
C LYS A 194 2.28 19.51 -11.40
N ALA A 195 1.29 20.23 -10.89
CA ALA A 195 -0.06 19.71 -10.70
C ALA A 195 -0.63 19.21 -12.04
N ALA A 196 -0.57 20.03 -13.10
CA ALA A 196 -1.03 19.66 -14.43
C ALA A 196 -0.29 18.44 -15.01
N LEU A 197 1.02 18.34 -14.80
CA LEU A 197 1.81 17.17 -15.22
C LEU A 197 1.31 15.88 -14.58
N HIS A 198 1.08 15.90 -13.27
CA HIS A 198 0.63 14.72 -12.51
C HIS A 198 -0.83 14.35 -12.81
N TYR A 199 -1.74 15.33 -12.96
CA TYR A 199 -3.11 15.07 -13.39
C TYR A 199 -3.16 14.40 -14.77
N LYS A 200 -2.38 14.87 -15.75
CA LYS A 200 -2.29 14.24 -17.08
C LYS A 200 -1.87 12.76 -17.00
N ARG A 201 -0.86 12.46 -16.18
CA ARG A 201 -0.38 11.08 -15.98
C ARG A 201 -1.44 10.20 -15.33
N PHE A 202 -2.13 10.70 -14.31
CA PHE A 202 -3.22 9.99 -13.67
C PHE A 202 -4.34 9.65 -14.68
N ILE A 203 -4.81 10.65 -15.44
CA ILE A 203 -5.87 10.47 -16.44
C ILE A 203 -5.46 9.44 -17.49
N GLU A 204 -4.22 9.49 -17.99
CA GLU A 204 -3.74 8.50 -18.96
C GLU A 204 -3.72 7.07 -18.40
N LEU A 205 -3.27 6.90 -17.16
CA LEU A 205 -3.21 5.59 -16.51
C LEU A 205 -4.60 5.00 -16.24
N TRP A 206 -5.60 5.84 -16.00
CA TRP A 206 -6.97 5.44 -15.64
C TRP A 206 -8.01 5.76 -16.71
N LYS A 207 -7.60 6.04 -17.95
CA LYS A 207 -8.53 6.38 -19.05
C LYS A 207 -9.59 5.30 -19.30
N ASP A 208 -9.21 4.04 -19.10
CA ASP A 208 -10.04 2.83 -19.25
C ASP A 208 -10.35 2.18 -17.89
N CYS A 209 -10.44 2.97 -16.82
CA CYS A 209 -10.77 2.48 -15.48
C CYS A 209 -12.19 1.88 -15.40
N ASP A 210 -12.43 1.06 -14.38
CA ASP A 210 -13.76 0.55 -14.08
C ASP A 210 -14.76 1.69 -13.89
N SER A 211 -16.02 1.48 -14.28
CA SER A 211 -17.04 2.53 -14.30
C SER A 211 -17.25 3.23 -12.94
N GLU A 212 -17.00 2.51 -11.84
CA GLU A 212 -17.07 3.03 -10.47
C GLU A 212 -15.96 4.05 -10.14
N LEU A 213 -14.83 4.00 -10.85
CA LEU A 213 -13.69 4.91 -10.68
C LEU A 213 -13.75 6.13 -11.62
N ARG A 214 -14.61 6.10 -12.65
CA ARG A 214 -14.75 7.19 -13.63
C ARG A 214 -15.00 8.57 -13.00
N PRO A 215 -15.81 8.73 -11.93
CA PRO A 215 -16.00 10.04 -11.30
C PRO A 215 -14.70 10.68 -10.78
N VAL A 216 -13.72 9.88 -10.37
CA VAL A 216 -12.40 10.36 -9.91
C VAL A 216 -11.59 10.91 -11.10
N VAL A 217 -11.64 10.23 -12.24
CA VAL A 217 -10.98 10.68 -13.48
C VAL A 217 -11.58 11.99 -13.97
N GLU A 218 -12.91 12.11 -13.97
CA GLU A 218 -13.59 13.34 -14.38
C GLU A 218 -13.27 14.53 -13.46
N GLN A 219 -13.07 14.28 -12.16
CA GLN A 219 -12.62 15.32 -11.24
C GLN A 219 -11.21 15.81 -11.57
N ALA A 220 -10.29 14.89 -11.89
CA ALA A 220 -8.95 15.23 -12.34
C ALA A 220 -8.94 15.97 -13.69
N GLU A 221 -9.80 15.56 -14.65
CA GLU A 221 -9.98 16.26 -15.94
C GLU A 221 -10.41 17.71 -15.72
N ARG A 222 -11.41 17.95 -14.84
CA ARG A 222 -11.85 19.30 -14.48
C ARG A 222 -10.76 20.14 -13.80
N ALA A 223 -9.99 19.53 -12.89
CA ALA A 223 -8.88 20.21 -12.22
C ALA A 223 -7.79 20.61 -13.22
N LEU A 224 -7.45 19.71 -14.16
CA LEU A 224 -6.51 20.00 -15.22
C LEU A 224 -7.00 21.12 -16.15
N GLU A 225 -8.27 21.11 -16.54
CA GLU A 225 -8.86 22.19 -17.35
C GLU A 225 -8.72 23.55 -16.66
N ARG A 226 -9.03 23.62 -15.36
CA ARG A 226 -8.86 24.85 -14.57
C ARG A 226 -7.41 25.36 -14.64
N LEU A 227 -6.44 24.50 -14.34
CA LEU A 227 -5.02 24.85 -14.35
C LEU A 227 -4.50 25.28 -15.73
N THR A 228 -5.10 24.76 -16.82
CA THR A 228 -4.73 25.18 -18.19
C THR A 228 -5.39 26.49 -18.64
N ARG A 229 -6.49 26.91 -18.00
CA ARG A 229 -7.20 28.16 -18.31
C ARG A 229 -6.68 29.35 -17.51
N GLU A 230 -6.13 29.13 -16.32
CA GLU A 230 -5.44 30.16 -15.55
C GLU A 230 -4.08 30.44 -16.22
N PRO A 231 -3.85 31.63 -16.80
CA PRO A 231 -2.54 31.96 -17.35
C PRO A 231 -1.54 31.98 -16.19
N THR A 232 -0.47 31.19 -16.29
CA THR A 232 0.67 31.25 -15.37
C THR A 232 1.12 32.71 -15.29
N THR A 233 0.81 33.37 -14.17
CA THR A 233 1.25 34.74 -13.94
C THR A 233 2.62 34.60 -13.28
N ASP A 234 3.66 35.09 -13.98
CA ASP A 234 5.09 35.03 -13.62
C ASP A 234 5.40 35.30 -12.13
#